data_AF-A0AAD3XDP1-F1
#
_entry.id   AF-A0AAD3XDP1-F1
#
_cell.length_a   1.000
_cell.length_b   1.000
_cell.length_c   1.000
_cell.angle_alpha   90.00
_cell.angle_beta   90.00
_cell.angle_gamma   90.00
#
_symmetry.space_group_name_H-M   'P 1'
#
loop_
_entity.id
_entity.type
_entity.pdbx_description
1 polymer ?
#
loop_
_entity_poly.entity_id
_entity_poly.type
_entity_poly.pdbx_seq_one_letter_code
_entity_poly.pdbx_strand_id
1 'polypeptide(L)'
;MVASSLNLLLSATIFLVIPEESKLSLNHDEKSRPHFHEIMYQIINAKQSASPTTAAAVLRVFFHDCMVGGCDGSTLVASNAFNKAVRDTDINLSLPGDAFDLVTRA
;
A
#
# COMPACT_ATOMS: atom_id res chain seq x y z
N MET A 1 41.29 -4.18 24.82
CA MET A 1 39.95 -4.79 24.98
C MET A 1 38.90 -3.79 25.45
N VAL A 2 39.09 -3.06 26.56
CA VAL A 2 38.09 -2.15 27.15
C VAL A 2 37.57 -1.04 26.22
N ALA A 3 38.45 -0.43 25.40
CA ALA A 3 38.06 0.64 24.47
C ALA A 3 37.17 0.14 23.30
N SER A 4 37.39 -1.10 22.86
CA SER A 4 36.60 -1.70 21.77
C SER A 4 35.21 -2.10 22.26
N SER A 5 35.08 -2.60 23.49
CA SER A 5 33.79 -2.82 24.13
C SER A 5 33.05 -1.52 24.42
N LEU A 6 33.74 -0.44 24.83
CA LEU A 6 33.11 0.87 25.04
C LEU A 6 32.53 1.46 23.74
N ASN A 7 33.26 1.35 22.62
CA ASN A 7 32.76 1.78 21.30
C ASN A 7 31.57 0.93 20.82
N LEU A 8 31.56 -0.37 21.13
CA LEU A 8 30.44 -1.26 20.80
C LEU A 8 29.19 -0.91 21.62
N LEU A 9 29.34 -0.59 22.91
CA LEU A 9 28.25 -0.09 23.74
C LEU A 9 27.74 1.27 23.24
N LEU A 10 28.63 2.20 22.86
CA LEU A 10 28.26 3.51 22.34
C LEU A 10 27.46 3.42 21.02
N SER A 11 27.86 2.51 20.12
CA SER A 11 27.14 2.20 18.88
C SER A 11 25.76 1.59 19.15
N ALA A 12 25.67 0.64 20.10
CA ALA A 12 24.41 0.00 20.47
C ALA A 12 23.41 1.01 21.08
N THR A 13 23.88 2.00 21.84
CA THR A 13 23.02 3.05 22.39
C THR A 13 22.50 4.02 21.32
N ILE A 14 23.24 4.26 20.23
CA ILE A 14 22.81 5.14 19.14
C ILE A 14 21.65 4.52 18.35
N PHE A 15 21.64 3.19 18.17
CA PHE A 15 20.56 2.48 17.48
C PHE A 15 19.24 2.46 18.26
N LEU A 16 19.27 2.57 19.59
CA LEU A 16 18.09 2.53 20.47
C LEU A 16 17.32 3.85 20.56
N VAL A 17 17.85 4.95 20.03
CA VAL A 17 17.33 6.32 20.26
C VAL A 17 16.71 6.92 19.00
N ILE A 18 16.61 6.19 17.88
CA ILE A 18 15.94 6.70 16.68
C ILE A 18 14.44 6.39 16.80
N PRO A 19 13.55 7.37 17.07
CA PRO A 19 12.13 7.16 16.89
C PRO A 19 11.87 6.95 15.39
N GLU A 20 11.30 5.80 15.03
CA GLU A 20 10.62 5.61 13.74
C GLU A 20 9.34 6.46 13.78
N GLU A 21 9.40 7.68 13.24
CA GLU A 21 8.19 8.49 13.02
C GLU A 21 7.44 7.98 11.79
N SER A 22 6.24 7.43 12.00
CA SER A 22 5.34 7.14 10.89
C SER A 22 4.91 8.45 10.22
N LYS A 23 5.22 8.63 8.94
CA LYS A 23 4.80 9.80 8.15
C LYS A 23 3.33 9.78 7.73
N LEU A 24 2.58 8.75 8.12
CA LEU A 24 1.17 8.59 7.78
C LEU A 24 0.29 9.35 8.76
N SER A 25 -0.67 10.10 8.25
CA SER A 25 -1.66 10.85 9.04
C SER A 25 -3.05 10.56 8.50
N LEU A 26 -4.01 10.37 9.41
CA LEU A 26 -5.42 10.15 9.06
C LEU A 26 -6.02 11.31 8.25
N ASN A 27 -5.47 12.51 8.43
CA ASN A 27 -6.00 13.75 7.90
C ASN A 27 -5.08 14.36 6.83
N HIS A 28 -4.22 13.55 6.20
CA HIS A 28 -3.24 14.01 5.21
C HIS A 28 -3.88 14.87 4.10
N ASP A 29 -5.08 14.48 3.66
CA ASP A 29 -5.76 15.08 2.52
C ASP A 29 -6.76 16.19 2.88
N GLU A 30 -7.07 16.43 4.16
CA GLU A 30 -8.15 17.33 4.54
C GLU A 30 -7.93 18.77 4.06
N LYS A 31 -6.69 19.25 4.05
CA LYS A 31 -6.36 20.62 3.63
C LYS A 31 -6.25 20.78 2.12
N SER A 32 -5.76 19.76 1.41
CA SER A 32 -5.48 19.83 -0.02
C SER A 32 -6.68 19.36 -0.87
N ARG A 33 -7.44 18.38 -0.36
CA ARG A 33 -8.58 17.74 -1.03
C ARG A 33 -9.70 17.47 -0.01
N PRO A 34 -10.49 18.50 0.37
CA PRO A 34 -11.48 18.41 1.45
C PRO A 34 -12.60 17.39 1.21
N HIS A 35 -12.90 17.06 -0.05
CA HIS A 35 -13.94 16.08 -0.41
C HIS A 35 -13.40 14.69 -0.76
N PHE A 36 -12.10 14.44 -0.58
CA PHE A 36 -11.47 13.17 -0.99
C PHE A 36 -12.18 11.96 -0.37
N HIS A 37 -12.39 11.98 0.94
CA HIS A 37 -13.07 10.90 1.65
C HIS A 37 -14.50 10.70 1.12
N GLU A 38 -15.28 11.77 1.00
CA GLU A 38 -16.66 11.72 0.51
C GLU A 38 -16.76 11.08 -0.88
N ILE A 39 -15.92 11.52 -1.82
CA ILE A 39 -15.89 11.00 -3.20
C ILE A 39 -15.51 9.52 -3.19
N MET A 40 -14.47 9.13 -2.44
CA MET A 40 -14.05 7.74 -2.33
C MET A 40 -15.18 6.86 -1.78
N TYR A 41 -15.89 7.29 -0.75
CA TYR A 41 -17.02 6.55 -0.19
C TYR A 41 -18.16 6.37 -1.20
N GLN A 42 -18.47 7.41 -1.99
CA GLN A 42 -19.50 7.30 -3.03
C GLN A 42 -19.14 6.27 -4.10
N ILE A 43 -17.89 6.30 -4.59
CA ILE A 43 -17.40 5.37 -5.63
C ILE A 43 -17.38 3.93 -5.11
N ILE A 44 -16.83 3.72 -3.90
CA ILE A 44 -16.75 2.41 -3.27
C ILE A 44 -18.16 1.84 -3.03
N ASN A 45 -19.07 2.62 -2.46
CA ASN A 45 -20.42 2.16 -2.16
C ASN A 45 -21.22 1.84 -3.42
N ALA A 46 -21.11 2.67 -4.47
CA ALA A 46 -21.77 2.42 -5.74
C ALA A 46 -21.28 1.09 -6.36
N LYS A 47 -19.96 0.87 -6.37
CA LYS A 47 -19.36 -0.34 -6.93
C LYS A 47 -19.68 -1.59 -6.10
N GLN A 48 -19.55 -1.50 -4.77
CA GLN A 48 -19.89 -2.59 -3.85
C GLN A 48 -21.37 -3.00 -3.94
N SER A 49 -22.28 -2.04 -4.13
CA SER A 49 -23.70 -2.33 -4.34
C SER A 49 -23.96 -3.07 -5.65
N ALA A 50 -23.20 -2.74 -6.70
CA ALA A 50 -23.28 -3.42 -7.99
C ALA A 50 -22.60 -4.79 -8.00
N SER A 51 -21.52 -4.97 -7.22
CA SER A 51 -20.72 -6.18 -7.12
C SER A 51 -20.39 -6.47 -5.65
N PRO A 52 -21.12 -7.37 -4.98
CA PRO A 52 -20.90 -7.66 -3.56
C PRO A 52 -19.51 -8.21 -3.22
N THR A 53 -18.78 -8.72 -4.22
CA THR A 53 -17.42 -9.25 -4.06
C THR A 53 -16.34 -8.16 -4.08
N THR A 54 -16.67 -6.91 -4.40
CA THR A 54 -15.70 -5.80 -4.50
C THR A 54 -14.89 -5.64 -3.22
N ALA A 55 -15.51 -5.64 -2.04
CA ALA A 55 -14.80 -5.47 -0.76
C ALA A 55 -13.74 -6.57 -0.55
N ALA A 56 -14.10 -7.84 -0.79
CA ALA A 56 -13.16 -8.95 -0.67
C ALA A 56 -12.04 -8.86 -1.74
N ALA A 57 -12.38 -8.41 -2.94
CA ALA A 57 -11.44 -8.23 -4.02
C ALA A 57 -10.37 -7.18 -3.69
N VAL A 58 -10.81 -6.00 -3.23
CA VAL A 58 -9.94 -4.88 -2.85
C VAL A 58 -9.03 -5.27 -1.69
N LEU A 59 -9.57 -5.94 -0.67
CA LEU A 59 -8.78 -6.40 0.48
C LEU A 59 -7.67 -7.36 0.05
N ARG A 60 -7.96 -8.28 -0.89
CA ARG A 60 -6.97 -9.23 -1.40
C ARG A 60 -5.87 -8.54 -2.21
N VAL A 61 -6.22 -7.58 -3.06
CA VAL A 61 -5.22 -6.82 -3.83
C VAL A 61 -4.36 -5.95 -2.92
N PHE A 62 -4.97 -5.26 -1.94
CA PHE A 62 -4.24 -4.47 -0.93
C PHE A 62 -3.23 -5.33 -0.17
N PHE A 63 -3.64 -6.53 0.26
CA PHE A 63 -2.74 -7.46 0.91
C PHE A 63 -1.58 -7.88 0.01
N HIS A 64 -1.85 -8.27 -1.24
CA HIS A 64 -0.80 -8.66 -2.19
C HIS A 64 0.20 -7.53 -2.47
N ASP A 65 -0.27 -6.29 -2.51
CA ASP A 65 0.60 -5.12 -2.69
C ASP A 65 1.51 -4.91 -1.47
N CYS A 66 0.96 -4.97 -0.27
CA CYS A 66 1.72 -4.69 0.95
C CYS A 66 2.66 -5.82 1.40
N MET A 67 2.41 -7.07 1.01
CA MET A 67 3.16 -8.23 1.53
C MET A 67 4.66 -8.20 1.21
N VAL A 68 5.05 -7.72 0.04
CA VAL A 68 6.43 -7.74 -0.44
C VAL A 68 6.74 -6.43 -1.14
N GLY A 69 7.68 -5.66 -0.60
CA GLY A 69 8.04 -4.34 -1.17
C GLY A 69 7.27 -3.15 -0.58
N GLY A 70 6.17 -3.41 0.15
CA GLY A 70 5.39 -2.39 0.85
C GLY A 70 4.19 -1.89 0.04
N CYS A 71 3.33 -1.09 0.69
CA CYS A 71 2.09 -0.59 0.08
C CYS A 71 2.36 0.59 -0.87
N ASP A 72 2.94 0.31 -2.03
CA ASP A 72 3.38 1.32 -3.01
C ASP A 72 2.52 1.38 -4.29
N GLY A 73 1.53 0.50 -4.43
CA GLY A 73 0.64 0.42 -5.58
C GLY A 73 1.27 -0.26 -6.81
N SER A 74 2.45 -0.86 -6.69
CA SER A 74 3.14 -1.55 -7.79
C SER A 74 2.29 -2.68 -8.40
N THR A 75 1.43 -3.33 -7.60
CA THR A 75 0.51 -4.38 -8.06
C THR A 75 -0.59 -3.84 -8.99
N LEU A 76 -0.85 -2.54 -9.00
CA LEU A 76 -1.86 -1.93 -9.86
C LEU A 76 -1.36 -1.69 -11.30
N VAL A 77 -0.04 -1.65 -11.50
CA VAL A 77 0.60 -1.37 -12.78
C VAL A 77 0.44 -2.57 -13.72
N ALA A 78 -0.08 -2.34 -14.93
CA ALA A 78 -0.18 -3.35 -15.97
C ALA A 78 1.09 -3.40 -16.84
N SER A 79 1.39 -4.58 -17.40
CA SER A 79 2.50 -4.75 -18.34
C SER A 79 2.31 -3.91 -19.59
N ASN A 80 3.42 -3.55 -20.23
CA ASN A 80 3.45 -2.88 -21.52
C ASN A 80 4.42 -3.59 -22.48
N ALA A 81 4.59 -3.06 -23.68
CA ALA A 81 5.44 -3.67 -24.71
C ALA A 81 6.92 -3.83 -24.30
N PHE A 82 7.39 -3.07 -23.31
CA PHE A 82 8.79 -3.01 -22.91
C PHE A 82 9.06 -3.63 -21.54
N ASN A 83 8.04 -3.76 -20.68
CA ASN A 83 8.20 -4.20 -19.30
C ASN A 83 7.04 -5.10 -18.85
N LYS A 84 7.39 -6.18 -18.14
CA LYS A 84 6.42 -7.04 -17.44
C LYS A 84 6.20 -6.50 -16.03
N ALA A 85 4.95 -6.21 -15.69
CA ALA A 85 4.58 -5.69 -14.38
C ALA A 85 4.28 -6.82 -13.37
N VAL A 86 4.39 -6.51 -12.08
CA VAL A 86 4.12 -7.44 -10.97
C VAL A 86 2.69 -7.98 -11.02
N ARG A 87 1.74 -7.15 -11.47
CA ARG A 87 0.33 -7.53 -11.67
C ARG A 87 0.15 -8.78 -12.54
N ASP A 88 0.94 -8.91 -13.60
CA ASP A 88 0.77 -9.95 -14.62
C ASP A 88 1.75 -11.12 -14.43
N THR A 89 2.24 -11.29 -13.19
CA THR A 89 3.01 -12.47 -12.78
C THR A 89 2.08 -13.63 -12.46
N ASP A 90 2.57 -14.86 -12.62
CA ASP A 90 1.75 -16.08 -12.51
C ASP A 90 0.99 -16.17 -11.17
N ILE A 91 1.61 -15.72 -10.08
CA ILE A 91 1.00 -15.69 -8.74
C ILE A 91 -0.17 -14.68 -8.63
N ASN A 92 -0.07 -13.57 -9.36
CA ASN A 92 -1.02 -12.46 -9.34
C ASN A 92 -2.13 -12.58 -10.39
N LEU A 93 -2.04 -13.54 -11.34
CA LEU A 93 -3.13 -13.85 -12.27
C LEU A 93 -4.43 -14.26 -11.57
N SER A 94 -4.33 -14.75 -10.33
CA SER A 94 -5.47 -15.10 -9.50
C SER A 94 -6.12 -13.91 -8.78
N LEU A 95 -5.55 -12.71 -8.91
CA LEU A 95 -6.11 -11.51 -8.29
C LEU A 95 -7.41 -11.09 -8.98
N PRO A 96 -8.43 -10.69 -8.22
CA PRO A 96 -9.73 -10.35 -8.76
C PRO A 96 -9.69 -9.04 -9.56
N GLY A 97 -10.04 -9.14 -10.83
CA GLY A 97 -10.18 -8.00 -11.77
C GLY A 97 -11.03 -6.84 -11.22
N ASP A 98 -12.04 -7.18 -10.43
CA ASP A 98 -13.00 -6.24 -9.83
C ASP A 98 -12.35 -5.17 -8.94
N ALA A 99 -11.25 -5.53 -8.24
CA ALA A 99 -10.48 -4.57 -7.45
C ALA A 99 -9.80 -3.51 -8.33
N PHE A 100 -9.21 -3.94 -9.45
CA PHE A 100 -8.57 -3.03 -10.40
C PHE A 100 -9.59 -2.13 -11.10
N ASP A 101 -10.79 -2.64 -11.38
CA ASP A 101 -11.90 -1.82 -11.92
C ASP A 101 -12.36 -0.77 -10.91
N LEU A 102 -12.44 -1.08 -9.62
CA LEU A 102 -12.77 -0.07 -8.60
C LEU A 102 -11.71 1.04 -8.57
N VAL A 103 -10.42 0.69 -8.51
CA VAL A 103 -9.34 1.67 -8.41
C VAL A 103 -9.29 2.58 -9.65
N THR A 104 -9.62 2.06 -10.83
CA THR A 104 -9.63 2.86 -12.07
C THR A 104 -10.80 3.86 -12.12
N ARG A 105 -11.82 3.70 -11.26
CA ARG A 105 -12.97 4.61 -11.16
C ARG A 105 -12.76 5.75 -10.16
N ALA A 106 -11.78 5.60 -9.25
CA ALA A 106 -11.40 6.58 -8.24
C ALA A 106 -10.49 7.66 -8.85
#